data_AF-A0A379FGC4-F1
#
_entry.id   AF-A0A379FGC4-F1
#
_cell.length_a   1.000
_cell.length_b   1.000
_cell.length_c   1.000
_cell.angle_alpha   90.00
_cell.angle_beta   90.00
_cell.angle_gamma   90.00
#
_symmetry.space_group_name_H-M   'P 1'
#
loop_
_entity.id
_entity.type
_entity.pdbx_description
1 polymer ?
#
loop_
_entity_poly.entity_id
_entity_poly.type
_entity_poly.pdbx_seq_one_letter_code
_entity_poly.pdbx_strand_id
1 'polypeptide(L)'
;MSSKSYFTNESEYLNELTEQVAKEKPQLVNLLSHNVKDPDTSRIMDGLSYLSGNLRQQIDRQFPELTNSLANMLWPNYARPVPSMTIVEYHPNYAQCQHATKISAGQPFSATPLYVQSEETNHETLFQCRFSQSRDLWLMPTKISNILQQTTAIEITFELATKQPLANIGLDKLCFYLNGAPFTTNQLYFLLSQHVQSASLVTDVHTLPLTHFSVTPVGFQKAGCLTSIPEK
;
A
#
# COMPACT_ATOMS: atom_id res chain seq x y z
N MET A 1 9.05 -10.16 -22.17
CA MET A 1 10.21 -10.95 -22.64
C MET A 1 10.21 -11.01 -24.16
N SER A 2 11.36 -10.73 -24.78
CA SER A 2 11.50 -10.66 -26.24
C SER A 2 11.45 -12.06 -26.86
N SER A 3 10.65 -12.22 -27.92
CA SER A 3 10.53 -13.47 -28.73
C SER A 3 11.90 -14.01 -29.17
N LYS A 4 12.89 -13.12 -29.33
CA LYS A 4 14.26 -13.47 -29.70
C LYS A 4 14.94 -14.48 -28.76
N SER A 5 14.72 -14.37 -27.44
CA SER A 5 15.38 -15.28 -26.48
C SER A 5 14.88 -16.71 -26.60
N TYR A 6 13.57 -16.91 -26.83
CA TYR A 6 12.99 -18.24 -27.00
C TYR A 6 13.46 -18.89 -28.30
N PHE A 7 13.52 -18.12 -29.38
CA PHE A 7 14.06 -18.59 -30.65
C PHE A 7 15.53 -19.03 -30.53
N THR A 8 16.40 -18.20 -29.94
CA THR A 8 17.82 -18.51 -29.80
C THR A 8 18.03 -19.77 -28.94
N ASN A 9 17.35 -19.88 -27.81
CA ASN A 9 17.45 -21.06 -26.94
C ASN A 9 17.01 -22.33 -27.68
N GLU A 10 15.93 -22.26 -28.46
CA GLU A 10 15.40 -23.42 -29.17
C GLU A 10 16.27 -23.80 -30.38
N SER A 11 16.89 -22.82 -31.03
CA SER A 11 17.88 -23.05 -32.10
C SER A 11 19.15 -23.71 -31.56
N GLU A 12 19.66 -23.24 -30.41
CA GLU A 12 20.79 -23.87 -29.71
C GLU A 12 20.45 -25.32 -29.31
N TYR A 13 19.29 -25.53 -28.70
CA TYR A 13 18.82 -26.86 -28.31
C TYR A 13 18.68 -27.82 -29.51
N LEU A 14 18.12 -27.36 -30.63
CA LEU A 14 18.03 -28.16 -31.85
C LEU A 14 19.42 -28.51 -32.38
N ASN A 15 20.37 -27.57 -32.35
CA ASN A 15 21.74 -27.86 -32.80
C ASN A 15 22.39 -28.94 -31.92
N GLU A 16 22.29 -28.85 -30.59
CA GLU A 16 22.79 -29.88 -29.68
C GLU A 16 22.15 -31.26 -29.95
N LEU A 17 20.84 -31.29 -30.19
CA LEU A 17 20.11 -32.51 -30.51
C LEU A 17 20.60 -33.12 -31.82
N THR A 18 20.81 -32.31 -32.86
CA THR A 18 21.31 -32.79 -34.15
C THR A 18 22.72 -33.38 -34.05
N GLU A 19 23.59 -32.82 -33.21
CA GLU A 19 24.92 -33.38 -32.95
C GLU A 19 24.85 -34.73 -32.23
N GLN A 20 23.94 -34.89 -31.27
CA GLN A 20 23.74 -36.17 -30.59
C GLN A 20 23.22 -37.25 -31.56
N VAL A 21 22.22 -36.92 -32.37
CA VAL A 21 21.66 -37.85 -33.36
C VAL A 21 22.70 -38.23 -34.43
N ALA A 22 23.54 -37.28 -34.83
CA ALA A 22 24.63 -37.52 -35.77
C ALA A 22 25.65 -38.55 -35.22
N LYS A 23 25.92 -38.53 -33.91
CA LYS A 23 26.80 -39.52 -33.25
C LYS A 23 26.19 -40.92 -33.21
N GLU A 24 24.89 -41.02 -32.94
CA GLU A 24 24.20 -42.33 -32.85
C GLU A 24 23.91 -42.95 -34.22
N LYS A 25 23.58 -42.12 -35.22
CA LYS A 25 23.19 -42.56 -36.57
C LYS A 25 24.12 -41.95 -37.61
N PRO A 26 25.29 -42.57 -37.86
CA PRO A 26 26.28 -42.04 -38.80
C PRO A 26 25.73 -41.87 -40.23
N GLN A 27 24.69 -42.61 -40.59
CA GLN A 27 24.01 -42.52 -41.89
C GLN A 27 23.29 -41.17 -42.11
N LEU A 28 22.92 -40.46 -41.04
CA LEU A 28 22.18 -39.19 -41.09
C LEU A 28 23.09 -37.96 -40.94
N VAL A 29 24.39 -38.15 -40.73
CA VAL A 29 25.39 -37.09 -40.51
C VAL A 29 25.43 -36.12 -41.70
N ASN A 30 25.31 -36.61 -42.93
CA ASN A 30 25.33 -35.75 -44.11
C ASN A 30 24.12 -34.80 -44.23
N LEU A 31 23.03 -35.10 -43.52
CA LEU A 31 21.81 -34.27 -43.50
C LEU A 31 21.76 -33.35 -42.27
N LEU A 32 22.42 -33.74 -41.18
CA LEU A 32 22.29 -33.10 -39.85
C LEU A 32 23.58 -32.43 -39.35
N SER A 33 24.75 -32.76 -39.92
CA SER A 33 26.02 -32.24 -39.42
C SER A 33 26.27 -30.79 -39.83
N HIS A 34 26.91 -30.05 -38.92
CA HIS A 34 27.19 -28.62 -39.05
C HIS A 34 28.05 -28.24 -40.27
N ASN A 35 28.80 -29.20 -40.83
CA ASN A 35 29.77 -28.97 -41.90
C ASN A 35 29.18 -29.12 -43.32
N VAL A 36 27.98 -29.70 -43.46
CA VAL A 36 27.30 -29.91 -44.74
C VAL A 36 25.81 -29.59 -44.57
N LYS A 37 25.49 -28.34 -44.26
CA LYS A 37 24.09 -27.88 -44.14
C LYS A 37 23.60 -27.40 -45.51
N ASP A 38 22.65 -28.13 -46.09
CA ASP A 38 21.80 -27.65 -47.17
C ASP A 38 21.05 -26.37 -46.70
N PRO A 39 21.07 -25.27 -47.46
CA PRO A 39 20.34 -24.05 -47.13
C PRO A 39 18.84 -24.27 -46.84
N ASP A 40 18.21 -25.25 -47.49
CA ASP A 40 16.78 -25.51 -47.28
C ASP A 40 16.52 -26.24 -45.96
N THR A 41 17.39 -27.15 -45.54
CA THR A 41 17.25 -27.83 -44.24
C THR A 41 17.53 -26.89 -43.07
N SER A 42 18.50 -25.97 -43.22
CA SER A 42 18.76 -24.94 -42.20
C SER A 42 17.57 -24.00 -42.00
N ARG A 43 16.91 -23.58 -43.08
CA ARG A 43 15.65 -22.81 -43.02
C ARG A 43 14.51 -23.55 -42.35
N ILE A 44 14.39 -24.86 -42.57
CA ILE A 44 13.37 -25.68 -41.90
C ILE A 44 13.66 -25.76 -40.39
N MET A 45 14.93 -25.92 -39.98
CA MET A 45 15.31 -25.95 -38.56
C MET A 45 15.09 -24.59 -37.89
N ASP A 46 15.37 -23.49 -38.58
CA ASP A 46 15.06 -22.14 -38.09
C ASP A 46 13.53 -21.92 -38.00
N GLY A 47 12.76 -22.40 -38.97
CA GLY A 47 11.30 -22.38 -38.90
C GLY A 47 10.75 -23.20 -37.71
N LEU A 48 11.35 -24.37 -37.45
CA LEU A 48 10.97 -25.24 -36.33
C LEU A 48 11.29 -24.60 -34.98
N SER A 49 12.50 -24.06 -34.81
CA SER A 49 12.88 -23.32 -33.59
C SER A 49 12.00 -22.10 -33.35
N TYR A 50 11.59 -21.40 -34.41
CA TYR A 50 10.65 -20.29 -34.31
C TYR A 50 9.26 -20.74 -33.82
N LEU A 51 8.72 -21.82 -34.39
CA LEU A 51 7.41 -22.35 -33.97
C LEU A 51 7.45 -22.90 -32.54
N SER A 52 8.45 -23.69 -32.19
CA SER A 52 8.61 -24.26 -30.84
C SER A 52 8.88 -23.16 -29.80
N GLY A 53 9.74 -22.20 -30.12
CA GLY A 53 9.99 -21.04 -29.27
C GLY A 53 8.74 -20.20 -29.00
N ASN A 54 7.91 -19.95 -30.03
CA ASN A 54 6.62 -19.27 -29.84
C ASN A 54 5.64 -20.07 -28.98
N LEU A 55 5.56 -21.38 -29.19
CA LEU A 55 4.69 -22.26 -28.41
C LEU A 55 5.12 -22.23 -26.93
N ARG A 56 6.41 -22.37 -26.66
CA ARG A 56 6.97 -22.31 -25.30
C ARG A 56 6.74 -20.95 -24.65
N GLN A 57 6.95 -19.87 -25.39
CA GLN A 57 6.61 -18.52 -24.94
C GLN A 57 5.13 -18.37 -24.59
N GLN A 58 4.24 -18.99 -25.38
CA GLN A 58 2.79 -18.96 -25.12
C GLN A 58 2.42 -19.74 -23.87
N ILE A 59 2.99 -20.93 -23.65
CA ILE A 59 2.82 -21.72 -22.43
C ILE A 59 3.28 -20.92 -21.21
N ASP A 60 4.48 -20.36 -21.26
CA ASP A 60 5.07 -19.62 -20.14
C ASP A 60 4.29 -18.35 -19.80
N ARG A 61 3.62 -17.74 -20.79
CA ARG A 61 2.71 -16.59 -20.57
C ARG A 61 1.39 -16.99 -19.91
N GLN A 62 0.85 -18.16 -20.22
CA GLN A 62 -0.43 -18.63 -19.68
C GLN A 62 -0.31 -19.19 -18.26
N PHE A 63 0.87 -19.71 -17.90
CA PHE A 63 1.07 -20.31 -16.58
C PHE A 63 0.82 -19.35 -15.39
N PRO A 64 1.28 -18.08 -15.41
CA PRO A 64 0.94 -17.10 -14.37
C PRO A 64 -0.56 -16.80 -14.25
N GLU A 65 -1.31 -16.87 -15.34
CA GLU A 65 -2.76 -16.64 -15.29
C GLU A 65 -3.46 -17.75 -14.49
N LEU A 66 -3.05 -19.00 -14.72
CA LEU A 66 -3.57 -20.16 -14.01
C LEU A 66 -3.20 -20.12 -12.51
N THR A 67 -1.94 -19.84 -12.19
CA THR A 67 -1.50 -19.76 -10.79
C THR A 67 -2.14 -18.59 -10.05
N ASN A 68 -2.28 -17.42 -10.69
CA ASN A 68 -2.98 -16.27 -10.12
C ASN A 68 -4.47 -16.55 -9.89
N SER A 69 -5.13 -17.25 -10.81
CA SER A 69 -6.54 -17.64 -10.66
C SER A 69 -6.75 -18.58 -9.46
N LEU A 70 -5.90 -19.60 -9.31
CA LEU A 70 -5.91 -20.49 -8.15
C LEU A 70 -5.60 -19.77 -6.85
N ALA A 71 -4.60 -18.87 -6.86
CA ALA A 71 -4.25 -18.05 -5.71
C ALA A 71 -5.41 -17.15 -5.28
N ASN A 72 -6.14 -16.57 -6.23
CA ASN A 72 -7.33 -15.75 -5.96
C ASN A 72 -8.49 -16.57 -5.37
N MET A 73 -8.63 -17.85 -5.76
CA MET A 73 -9.64 -18.73 -5.18
C MET A 73 -9.34 -19.07 -3.71
N LEU A 74 -8.07 -19.28 -3.35
CA LEU A 74 -7.64 -19.58 -1.98
C LEU A 74 -7.55 -18.31 -1.10
N TRP A 75 -7.00 -17.24 -1.67
CA TRP A 75 -6.77 -15.96 -1.00
C TRP A 75 -7.16 -14.79 -1.92
N PRO A 76 -8.45 -14.39 -1.93
CA PRO A 76 -8.92 -13.29 -2.78
C PRO A 76 -8.28 -11.94 -2.44
N ASN A 77 -7.71 -11.80 -1.23
CA ASN A 77 -7.04 -10.58 -0.79
C ASN A 77 -5.61 -10.43 -1.31
N TYR A 78 -4.97 -11.50 -1.83
CA TYR A 78 -3.55 -11.47 -2.17
C TYR A 78 -3.25 -10.65 -3.43
N ALA A 79 -4.11 -10.75 -4.45
CA ALA A 79 -3.93 -10.00 -5.69
C ALA A 79 -4.57 -8.59 -5.68
N ARG A 80 -5.13 -8.14 -4.55
CA ARG A 80 -5.79 -6.83 -4.48
C ARG A 80 -4.73 -5.73 -4.49
N PRO A 81 -4.80 -4.75 -5.41
CA PRO A 81 -3.87 -3.63 -5.39
C PRO A 81 -4.09 -2.81 -4.12
N VAL A 82 -2.98 -2.35 -3.52
CA VAL A 82 -3.02 -1.44 -2.37
C VAL A 82 -3.28 -0.03 -2.89
N PRO A 83 -4.41 0.61 -2.54
CA PRO A 83 -4.68 1.97 -2.98
C PRO A 83 -3.72 2.95 -2.29
N SER A 84 -3.51 4.12 -2.90
CA SER A 84 -2.79 5.21 -2.24
C SER A 84 -3.53 5.65 -0.98
N MET A 85 -2.80 5.84 0.12
CA MET A 85 -3.34 6.24 1.42
C MET A 85 -2.52 7.39 1.98
N THR A 86 -3.17 8.29 2.71
CA THR A 86 -2.52 9.40 3.38
C THR A 86 -3.25 9.74 4.68
N ILE A 87 -2.60 10.52 5.54
CA ILE A 87 -3.15 11.02 6.78
C ILE A 87 -3.51 12.49 6.57
N VAL A 88 -4.75 12.84 6.91
CA VAL A 88 -5.29 14.20 6.74
C VAL A 88 -5.70 14.74 8.10
N GLU A 89 -5.38 15.99 8.34
CA GLU A 89 -5.78 16.74 9.53
C GLU A 89 -7.00 17.62 9.19
N TYR A 90 -8.07 17.48 9.97
CA TYR A 90 -9.26 18.32 9.85
C TYR A 90 -9.12 19.53 10.78
N HIS A 91 -9.27 20.72 10.20
CA HIS A 91 -9.31 21.97 10.94
C HIS A 91 -10.77 22.46 11.02
N PRO A 92 -11.51 22.15 12.10
CA PRO A 92 -12.86 22.65 12.26
C PRO A 92 -12.85 24.17 12.44
N ASN A 93 -13.96 24.82 12.08
CA ASN A 93 -14.19 26.19 12.52
C ASN A 93 -14.51 26.18 14.03
N TYR A 94 -13.49 26.44 14.84
CA TYR A 94 -13.57 26.41 16.31
C TYR A 94 -14.61 27.39 16.90
N ALA A 95 -15.00 28.44 16.16
CA ALA A 95 -16.06 29.34 16.62
C ALA A 95 -17.46 28.71 16.54
N GLN A 96 -17.66 27.76 15.62
CA GLN A 96 -18.95 27.09 15.39
C GLN A 96 -19.00 25.69 16.02
N CYS A 97 -17.85 25.03 16.16
CA CYS A 97 -17.74 23.73 16.81
C CYS A 97 -17.70 23.90 18.33
N GLN A 98 -18.86 23.86 18.96
CA GLN A 98 -18.99 23.94 20.41
C GLN A 98 -18.89 22.56 21.09
N HIS A 99 -19.26 21.49 20.39
CA HIS A 99 -19.31 20.13 20.94
C HIS A 99 -18.54 19.14 20.06
N ALA A 100 -18.08 18.06 20.67
CA ALA A 100 -17.50 16.89 19.99
C ALA A 100 -18.42 16.38 18.87
N THR A 101 -18.05 16.60 17.61
CA THR A 101 -18.89 16.26 16.46
C THR A 101 -18.32 15.04 15.74
N LYS A 102 -19.14 14.00 15.55
CA LYS A 102 -18.72 12.77 14.86
C LYS A 102 -18.81 12.94 13.36
N ILE A 103 -17.72 12.66 12.66
CA ILE A 103 -17.68 12.44 11.21
C ILE A 103 -17.62 10.93 10.99
N SER A 104 -18.64 10.39 10.32
CA SER A 104 -18.70 8.99 9.95
C SER A 104 -17.64 8.62 8.92
N ALA A 105 -17.17 7.37 8.95
CA ALA A 105 -16.34 6.82 7.89
C ALA A 105 -17.01 6.92 6.50
N GLY A 106 -16.19 6.91 5.45
CA GLY A 106 -16.63 6.92 4.05
C GLY A 106 -16.87 8.31 3.46
N GLN A 107 -16.68 9.39 4.23
CA GLN A 107 -16.81 10.75 3.70
C GLN A 107 -15.73 11.02 2.63
N PRO A 108 -16.13 11.38 1.40
CA PRO A 108 -15.18 11.61 0.32
C PRO A 108 -14.53 12.99 0.45
N PHE A 109 -13.26 13.08 0.10
CA PHE A 109 -12.55 14.34 -0.09
C PHE A 109 -11.63 14.23 -1.30
N SER A 110 -11.38 15.36 -1.96
CA SER A 110 -10.57 15.41 -3.17
C SER A 110 -9.23 16.08 -2.88
N ALA A 111 -8.16 15.50 -3.42
CA ALA A 111 -6.87 16.16 -3.43
C ALA A 111 -6.87 17.38 -4.37
N THR A 112 -5.86 18.21 -4.23
CA THR A 112 -5.52 19.24 -5.21
C THR A 112 -5.29 18.60 -6.59
N PRO A 113 -5.81 19.18 -7.69
CA PRO A 113 -5.61 18.63 -9.02
C PRO A 113 -4.13 18.64 -9.39
N LEU A 114 -3.68 17.56 -10.03
CA LEU A 114 -2.32 17.39 -10.52
C LEU A 114 -2.34 17.44 -12.05
N TYR A 115 -1.39 18.19 -12.61
CA TYR A 115 -1.13 18.22 -14.04
C TYR A 115 -0.11 17.13 -14.36
N VAL A 116 -0.50 16.18 -15.20
CA VAL A 116 0.41 15.13 -15.67
C VAL A 116 0.67 15.37 -17.15
N GLN A 117 1.95 15.53 -17.51
CA GLN A 117 2.36 15.53 -18.91
C GLN A 117 2.27 14.10 -19.43
N SER A 118 1.31 13.85 -20.32
CA SER A 118 1.24 12.59 -21.05
C SER A 118 2.24 12.62 -22.20
N GLU A 119 3.03 11.55 -22.38
CA GLU A 119 3.96 11.40 -23.51
C GLU A 119 3.23 11.31 -24.87
N GLU A 120 1.91 11.06 -24.87
CA GLU A 120 1.16 10.73 -26.09
C GLU A 120 0.24 11.86 -26.61
N THR A 121 0.03 12.95 -25.87
CA THR A 121 -0.86 14.04 -26.30
C THR A 121 -0.41 15.41 -25.79
N ASN A 122 -0.37 16.42 -26.66
CA ASN A 122 -0.14 17.86 -26.36
C ASN A 122 -1.26 18.51 -25.48
N HIS A 123 -1.94 17.72 -24.66
CA HIS A 123 -2.99 18.17 -23.76
C HIS A 123 -2.60 17.82 -22.32
N GLU A 124 -2.44 18.86 -21.51
CA GLU A 124 -2.33 18.72 -20.06
C GLU A 124 -3.64 18.10 -19.54
N THR A 125 -3.58 16.86 -19.09
CA THR A 125 -4.74 16.19 -18.48
C THR A 125 -4.72 16.44 -16.98
N LEU A 126 -5.79 17.05 -16.49
CA LEU A 126 -6.03 17.33 -15.08
C LEU A 126 -6.50 16.05 -14.39
N PHE A 127 -5.68 15.50 -13.49
CA PHE A 127 -6.07 14.37 -12.65
C PHE A 127 -6.38 14.84 -11.23
N GLN A 128 -7.52 14.41 -10.69
CA GLN A 128 -7.89 14.68 -9.31
C GLN A 128 -8.14 13.37 -8.56
N CYS A 129 -7.28 13.07 -7.59
CA CYS A 129 -7.44 11.89 -6.74
C CYS A 129 -8.57 12.11 -5.73
N ARG A 130 -9.45 11.13 -5.61
CA ARG A 130 -10.54 11.10 -4.63
C ARG A 130 -10.19 10.10 -3.54
N PHE A 131 -10.24 10.55 -2.30
CA PHE A 131 -9.98 9.75 -1.11
C PHE A 131 -11.26 9.66 -0.29
N SER A 132 -11.33 8.66 0.59
CA SER A 132 -12.41 8.53 1.56
C SER A 132 -11.83 8.22 2.92
N GLN A 133 -12.47 8.74 3.96
CA GLN A 133 -12.07 8.51 5.34
C GLN A 133 -12.33 7.04 5.73
N SER A 134 -11.31 6.35 6.26
CA SER A 134 -11.41 4.91 6.58
C SER A 134 -12.11 4.58 7.90
N ARG A 135 -12.14 5.52 8.85
CA ARG A 135 -12.65 5.30 10.22
C ARG A 135 -13.43 6.49 10.71
N ASP A 136 -14.33 6.31 11.66
CA ASP A 136 -15.01 7.43 12.32
C ASP A 136 -14.01 8.37 13.00
N LEU A 137 -14.26 9.67 12.92
CA LEU A 137 -13.43 10.71 13.53
C LEU A 137 -14.30 11.61 14.41
N TRP A 138 -13.80 11.98 15.58
CA TRP A 138 -14.42 13.00 16.43
C TRP A 138 -13.68 14.32 16.24
N LEU A 139 -14.39 15.33 15.71
CA LEU A 139 -13.89 16.70 15.68
C LEU A 139 -14.06 17.32 17.06
N MET A 140 -12.94 17.72 17.64
CA MET A 140 -12.91 18.36 18.95
C MET A 140 -13.05 19.88 18.83
N PRO A 141 -13.74 20.54 19.78
CA PRO A 141 -13.84 22.00 19.83
C PRO A 141 -12.54 22.67 20.34
N THR A 142 -11.46 21.89 20.49
CA THR A 142 -10.19 22.28 21.08
C THR A 142 -9.06 22.14 20.07
N LYS A 143 -8.12 23.08 20.09
CA LYS A 143 -6.86 22.99 19.35
C LYS A 143 -5.71 22.72 20.32
N ILE A 144 -4.71 21.94 19.90
CA ILE A 144 -3.45 21.84 20.65
C ILE A 144 -2.63 23.10 20.37
N SER A 145 -2.34 23.89 21.40
CA SER A 145 -1.57 25.13 21.29
C SER A 145 -0.10 24.91 21.60
N ASN A 146 0.20 24.06 22.59
CA ASN A 146 1.56 23.80 23.03
C ASN A 146 1.73 22.36 23.52
N ILE A 147 2.92 21.81 23.33
CA ILE A 147 3.34 20.52 23.84
C ILE A 147 4.70 20.71 24.49
N LEU A 148 4.78 20.47 25.80
CA LEU A 148 6.02 20.57 26.56
C LEU A 148 6.40 19.19 27.09
N GLN A 149 7.63 18.78 26.81
CA GLN A 149 8.20 17.58 27.41
C GLN A 149 8.96 17.98 28.67
N GLN A 150 8.50 17.48 29.80
CA GLN A 150 9.25 17.49 31.06
C GLN A 150 10.02 16.16 31.21
N THR A 151 10.85 16.06 32.25
CA THR A 151 11.67 14.86 32.51
C THR A 151 10.83 13.61 32.76
N THR A 152 9.64 13.74 33.35
CA THR A 152 8.77 12.62 33.73
C THR A 152 7.33 12.74 33.21
N ALA A 153 6.99 13.84 32.54
CA ALA A 153 5.63 14.13 32.10
C ALA A 153 5.61 14.81 30.73
N ILE A 154 4.51 14.64 30.01
CA ILE A 154 4.22 15.36 28.77
C ILE A 154 3.01 16.23 29.06
N GLU A 155 3.18 17.54 28.92
CA GLU A 155 2.11 18.51 29.08
C GLU A 155 1.58 18.90 27.71
N ILE A 156 0.27 18.74 27.52
CA ILE A 156 -0.42 19.10 26.29
C ILE A 156 -1.42 20.19 26.65
N THR A 157 -1.22 21.38 26.09
CA THR A 157 -2.10 22.52 26.31
C THR A 157 -3.16 22.58 25.21
N PHE A 158 -4.42 22.60 25.63
CA PHE A 158 -5.57 22.76 24.73
C PHE A 158 -6.11 24.19 24.82
N GLU A 159 -6.32 24.80 23.67
CA GLU A 159 -6.95 26.11 23.53
C GLU A 159 -8.41 25.93 23.09
N LEU A 160 -9.31 26.64 23.77
CA LEU A 160 -10.74 26.67 23.46
C LEU A 160 -11.10 28.05 22.91
N ALA A 161 -11.82 28.08 21.79
CA ALA A 161 -12.32 29.33 21.22
C ALA A 161 -13.42 29.99 22.08
N THR A 162 -14.19 29.20 22.83
CA THR A 162 -15.24 29.70 23.73
C THR A 162 -15.16 28.99 25.08
N LYS A 163 -15.39 29.74 26.18
CA LYS A 163 -15.43 29.15 27.53
C LYS A 163 -16.69 28.31 27.67
N GLN A 164 -16.52 27.02 27.94
CA GLN A 164 -17.61 26.06 28.04
C GLN A 164 -17.36 25.09 29.20
N PRO A 165 -18.42 24.48 29.77
CA PRO A 165 -18.24 23.49 30.82
C PRO A 165 -17.46 22.27 30.28
N LEU A 166 -16.59 21.71 31.11
CA LEU A 166 -15.70 20.61 30.74
C LEU A 166 -16.45 19.40 30.16
N ALA A 167 -17.65 19.13 30.67
CA ALA A 167 -18.50 18.02 30.22
C ALA A 167 -18.90 18.11 28.73
N ASN A 168 -18.97 19.32 28.16
CA ASN A 168 -19.43 19.52 26.78
C ASN A 168 -18.31 19.32 25.74
N ILE A 169 -17.05 19.34 26.18
CA ILE A 169 -15.88 19.23 25.28
C ILE A 169 -15.76 17.81 24.70
N GLY A 170 -16.14 16.79 25.48
CA GLY A 170 -16.03 15.39 25.08
C GLY A 170 -14.58 14.87 25.09
N LEU A 171 -13.82 15.16 26.16
CA LEU A 171 -12.42 14.72 26.33
C LEU A 171 -12.26 13.19 26.36
N ASP A 172 -13.35 12.45 26.58
CA ASP A 172 -13.42 10.99 26.52
C ASP A 172 -13.12 10.42 25.12
N LYS A 173 -13.21 11.25 24.08
CA LYS A 173 -13.06 10.85 22.68
C LYS A 173 -11.77 11.33 22.04
N LEU A 174 -10.81 11.79 22.84
CA LEU A 174 -9.53 12.30 22.35
C LEU A 174 -8.69 11.19 21.71
N CYS A 175 -8.30 11.42 20.46
CA CYS A 175 -7.40 10.55 19.71
C CYS A 175 -6.20 11.37 19.22
N PHE A 176 -4.99 10.97 19.61
CA PHE A 176 -3.77 11.63 19.16
C PHE A 176 -3.12 10.86 18.02
N TYR A 177 -2.65 11.61 17.02
CA TYR A 177 -1.74 11.09 16.00
C TYR A 177 -0.32 11.57 16.32
N LEU A 178 0.62 10.64 16.45
CA LEU A 178 2.02 10.95 16.71
C LEU A 178 2.73 11.20 15.38
N ASN A 179 2.92 12.47 15.03
CA ASN A 179 3.64 12.88 13.83
C ASN A 179 5.09 13.25 14.19
N GLY A 180 6.08 12.55 13.66
CA GLY A 180 7.49 12.81 13.98
C GLY A 180 8.45 11.74 13.46
N ALA A 181 9.74 11.89 13.81
CA ALA A 181 10.77 10.92 13.45
C ALA A 181 10.47 9.52 14.03
N PRO A 182 10.71 8.42 13.30
CA PRO A 182 10.33 7.07 13.73
C PRO A 182 10.86 6.69 15.11
N PHE A 183 12.10 7.06 15.43
CA PHE A 183 12.71 6.77 16.72
C PHE A 183 11.91 7.38 17.89
N THR A 184 11.67 8.70 17.81
CA THR A 184 10.95 9.44 18.85
C THR A 184 9.49 9.00 18.94
N THR A 185 8.82 8.84 17.80
CA THR A 185 7.41 8.44 17.74
C THR A 185 7.19 7.04 18.32
N ASN A 186 8.05 6.07 17.98
CA ASN A 186 7.93 4.70 18.49
C ASN A 186 8.23 4.63 19.99
N GLN A 187 9.21 5.40 20.46
CA GLN A 187 9.52 5.49 21.90
C GLN A 187 8.36 6.12 22.66
N LEU A 188 7.80 7.24 22.17
CA LEU A 188 6.62 7.87 22.77
C LEU A 188 5.41 6.94 22.77
N TYR A 189 5.17 6.23 21.67
CA TYR A 189 4.09 5.25 21.58
C TYR A 189 4.25 4.13 22.63
N PHE A 190 5.47 3.61 22.82
CA PHE A 190 5.75 2.62 23.85
C PHE A 190 5.52 3.16 25.26
N LEU A 191 6.03 4.36 25.56
CA LEU A 191 5.86 4.99 26.86
C LEU A 191 4.38 5.28 27.17
N LEU A 192 3.64 5.83 26.21
CA LEU A 192 2.22 6.14 26.37
C LEU A 192 1.35 4.89 26.51
N SER A 193 1.73 3.77 25.88
CA SER A 193 0.93 2.53 25.95
C SER A 193 1.20 1.67 27.19
N GLN A 194 2.42 1.68 27.73
CA GLN A 194 2.83 0.75 28.80
C GLN A 194 3.25 1.42 30.12
N HIS A 195 3.66 2.69 30.09
CA HIS A 195 4.33 3.34 31.23
C HIS A 195 3.60 4.58 31.77
N VAL A 196 2.33 4.78 31.41
CA VAL A 196 1.51 5.87 31.97
C VAL A 196 1.06 5.48 33.38
N GLN A 197 1.58 6.19 34.38
CA GLN A 197 1.25 5.96 35.80
C GLN A 197 0.06 6.79 36.28
N SER A 198 -0.04 8.04 35.82
CA SER A 198 -1.09 8.98 36.22
C SER A 198 -1.30 10.03 35.14
N ALA A 199 -2.50 10.58 35.06
CA ALA A 199 -2.79 11.77 34.29
C ALA A 199 -3.57 12.77 35.14
N SER A 200 -3.37 14.06 34.90
CA SER A 200 -4.08 15.13 35.57
C SER A 200 -4.52 16.17 34.56
N LEU A 201 -5.78 16.59 34.66
CA LEU A 201 -6.31 17.69 33.87
C LEU A 201 -6.19 18.98 34.67
N VAL A 202 -5.42 19.93 34.16
CA VAL A 202 -5.24 21.24 34.78
C VAL A 202 -6.08 22.26 34.02
N THR A 203 -6.91 22.99 34.74
CA THR A 203 -7.66 24.16 34.26
C THR A 203 -7.18 25.39 35.03
N ASP A 204 -7.60 26.60 34.61
CA ASP A 204 -7.22 27.85 35.30
C ASP A 204 -7.55 27.86 36.80
N VAL A 205 -8.54 27.06 37.23
CA VAL A 205 -9.09 27.09 38.59
C VAL A 205 -8.89 25.76 39.34
N HIS A 206 -8.84 24.64 38.62
CA HIS A 206 -8.84 23.31 39.24
C HIS A 206 -7.85 22.35 38.57
N THR A 207 -7.19 21.55 39.40
CA THR A 207 -6.43 20.37 38.97
C THR A 207 -7.21 19.12 39.33
N LEU A 208 -7.65 18.39 38.31
CA LEU A 208 -8.45 17.17 38.45
C LEU A 208 -7.56 15.96 38.12
N PRO A 209 -7.21 15.11 39.11
CA PRO A 209 -6.52 13.86 38.84
C PRO A 209 -7.46 12.89 38.11
N LEU A 210 -7.00 12.30 37.01
CA LEU A 210 -7.73 11.30 36.24
C LEU A 210 -7.37 9.91 36.74
N THR A 211 -8.11 9.40 37.72
CA THR A 211 -7.82 8.13 38.41
C THR A 211 -7.97 6.89 37.53
N HIS A 212 -8.72 6.97 36.44
CA HIS A 212 -8.97 5.87 35.49
C HIS A 212 -8.48 6.19 34.07
N PHE A 213 -7.44 7.02 33.94
CA PHE A 213 -6.88 7.33 32.64
C PHE A 213 -6.13 6.14 32.05
N SER A 214 -6.49 5.75 30.84
CA SER A 214 -5.81 4.72 30.08
C SER A 214 -5.62 5.18 28.64
N VAL A 215 -4.42 5.01 28.11
CA VAL A 215 -4.14 5.24 26.68
C VAL A 215 -4.31 3.92 25.94
N THR A 216 -5.31 3.85 25.07
CA THR A 216 -5.55 2.66 24.25
C THR A 216 -5.02 2.87 22.83
N PRO A 217 -4.22 1.94 22.28
CA PRO A 217 -3.78 2.03 20.90
C PRO A 217 -4.95 1.84 19.93
N VAL A 218 -5.03 2.70 18.93
CA VAL A 218 -6.10 2.70 17.91
C VAL A 218 -5.57 2.08 16.61
N GLY A 219 -6.39 1.28 15.93
CA GLY A 219 -6.07 0.71 14.61
C GLY A 219 -5.88 -0.81 14.57
N PHE A 220 -5.88 -1.49 15.73
CA PHE A 220 -5.78 -2.97 15.81
C PHE A 220 -7.14 -3.68 15.75
N GLN A 221 -8.25 -2.93 15.82
CA GLN A 221 -9.60 -3.48 15.75
C GLN A 221 -10.11 -3.55 14.32
N LYS A 222 -11.06 -4.47 14.06
CA LYS A 222 -11.70 -4.64 12.74
C LYS A 222 -12.32 -3.34 12.20
N ALA A 223 -12.91 -2.53 13.08
CA ALA A 223 -13.51 -1.24 12.74
C ALA A 223 -12.48 -0.17 12.30
N GLY A 224 -11.19 -0.38 12.59
CA GLY A 224 -10.10 0.51 12.19
C GLY A 224 -9.36 0.06 10.93
N CYS A 225 -9.87 -0.94 10.20
CA CYS A 225 -9.21 -1.45 9.01
C CYS A 225 -9.17 -0.38 7.90
N LEU A 226 -8.00 -0.19 7.28
CA LEU A 226 -7.81 0.79 6.22
C LEU A 226 -8.44 0.37 4.89
N THR A 227 -8.61 -0.93 4.69
CA THR A 227 -9.21 -1.51 3.50
C THR A 227 -10.47 -2.28 3.88
N SER A 228 -11.43 -2.33 2.96
CA SER A 228 -12.61 -3.15 3.17
C SER A 228 -12.19 -4.62 3.30
N ILE A 229 -12.51 -5.23 4.44
CA ILE A 229 -12.38 -6.67 4.63
C ILE A 229 -13.56 -7.28 3.88
N PRO A 230 -13.36 -8.17 2.89
CA PRO A 230 -14.47 -8.85 2.25
C PRO A 230 -15.25 -9.66 3.29
N GLU A 231 -16.57 -9.56 3.25
CA GLU A 231 -17.43 -10.46 4.01
C GLU A 231 -17.28 -11.87 3.42
N LYS A 232 -17.20 -12.87 4.30
CA LYS A 232 -17.11 -14.29 3.93
C LYS A 232 -18.42 -14.79 3.34
#